data_AF-A0A0C9W892-F1
#
_entry.id   AF-A0A0C9W892-F1
#
_cell.length_a   1.000
_cell.length_b   1.000
_cell.length_c   1.000
_cell.angle_alpha   90.00
_cell.angle_beta   90.00
_cell.angle_gamma   90.00
#
_symmetry.space_group_name_H-M   'P 1'
#
loop_
_entity.id
_entity.type
_entity.pdbx_description
1 polymer ?
#
loop_
_entity_poly.entity_id
_entity_poly.type
_entity_poly.pdbx_seq_one_letter_code
_entity_poly.pdbx_strand_id
1 'polypeptide(L)'
;MVSFNTLVCLALVAVPTFAAPSALQARDTTWTCQNTQGKITISQNAAESNTHAAPLTDGTTKTSYPHKFQNTGGIKWPNTKCNFKATATNYLLEFPVFADGHLYPYDVKPKADPGPARAIFSYPSKDFCGVIAHTEANQGPLVLCSS
;
A
#
# COMPACT_ATOMS: atom_id res chain seq x y z
N MET A 1 -77.14 29.39 -12.83
CA MET A 1 -76.39 28.20 -13.31
C MET A 1 -75.11 28.10 -12.50
N VAL A 2 -74.82 26.89 -12.04
CA VAL A 2 -73.81 26.54 -11.03
C VAL A 2 -72.40 26.69 -11.59
N SER A 3 -71.43 27.15 -10.80
CA SER A 3 -70.01 26.91 -11.08
C SER A 3 -69.27 26.62 -9.77
N PHE A 4 -68.84 25.36 -9.63
CA PHE A 4 -67.98 24.86 -8.58
C PHE A 4 -66.53 25.23 -8.92
N ASN A 5 -65.82 25.92 -8.01
CA ASN A 5 -64.37 26.05 -8.10
C ASN A 5 -63.71 25.31 -6.94
N THR A 6 -63.17 24.15 -7.30
CA THR A 6 -62.51 23.14 -6.48
C THR A 6 -61.31 23.71 -5.72
N LEU A 7 -61.31 23.60 -4.39
CA LEU A 7 -60.11 23.76 -3.57
C LEU A 7 -59.21 22.54 -3.77
N VAL A 8 -58.01 22.75 -4.32
CA VAL A 8 -56.96 21.74 -4.39
C VAL A 8 -56.08 21.88 -3.14
N CYS A 9 -56.24 20.97 -2.19
CA CYS A 9 -55.32 20.83 -1.06
C CYS A 9 -54.00 20.19 -1.53
N LEU A 10 -52.92 20.97 -1.57
CA LEU A 10 -51.56 20.43 -1.67
C LEU A 10 -51.15 19.85 -0.32
N ALA A 11 -51.12 18.52 -0.22
CA ALA A 11 -50.51 17.81 0.89
C ALA A 11 -48.98 17.83 0.72
N LEU A 12 -48.27 18.60 1.56
CA LEU A 12 -46.82 18.52 1.71
C LEU A 12 -46.48 17.19 2.41
N VAL A 13 -45.99 16.21 1.66
CA VAL A 13 -45.45 14.98 2.23
C VAL A 13 -44.01 15.28 2.67
N ALA A 14 -43.82 15.56 3.96
CA ALA A 14 -42.49 15.69 4.56
C ALA A 14 -41.82 14.31 4.55
N VAL A 15 -40.91 14.09 3.60
CA VAL A 15 -40.11 12.86 3.55
C VAL A 15 -39.04 12.96 4.64
N PRO A 16 -38.99 12.07 5.63
CA PRO A 16 -37.88 12.05 6.57
C PRO A 16 -36.62 11.65 5.80
N THR A 17 -35.70 12.59 5.63
CA THR A 17 -34.33 12.29 5.18
C THR A 17 -33.65 11.51 6.28
N PHE A 18 -33.73 10.18 6.24
CA PHE A 18 -32.86 9.33 7.03
C PHE A 18 -31.43 9.57 6.55
N ALA A 19 -30.66 10.35 7.31
CA ALA A 19 -29.22 10.45 7.14
C ALA A 19 -28.65 9.05 7.37
N ALA A 20 -28.27 8.37 6.29
CA ALA A 20 -27.57 7.10 6.38
C ALA A 20 -26.28 7.33 7.19
N PRO A 21 -26.00 6.51 8.22
CA PRO A 21 -24.76 6.64 8.96
C PRO A 21 -23.60 6.49 7.98
N SER A 22 -22.77 7.52 7.88
CA SER A 22 -21.51 7.44 7.13
C SER A 22 -20.69 6.33 7.77
N ALA A 23 -20.43 5.25 7.01
CA ALA A 23 -19.53 4.21 7.47
C ALA A 23 -18.20 4.88 7.83
N LEU A 24 -17.81 4.77 9.10
CA LEU A 24 -16.50 5.19 9.60
C LEU A 24 -15.45 4.40 8.81
N GLN A 25 -14.89 5.02 7.77
CA GLN A 25 -13.81 4.44 7.00
C GLN A 25 -12.61 4.34 7.94
N ALA A 26 -12.13 3.12 8.20
CA ALA A 26 -10.88 2.92 8.92
C ALA A 26 -9.79 3.75 8.22
N ARG A 27 -9.10 4.60 8.99
CA ARG A 27 -8.03 5.42 8.43
C ARG A 27 -6.88 4.51 8.02
N ASP A 28 -6.44 4.65 6.78
CA ASP A 28 -5.29 3.92 6.25
C ASP A 28 -4.02 4.31 7.01
N THR A 29 -3.24 3.30 7.39
CA THR A 29 -1.93 3.50 8.01
C THR A 29 -0.97 4.05 6.96
N THR A 30 -0.21 5.07 7.34
CA THR A 30 0.66 5.78 6.41
C THR A 30 2.11 5.67 6.84
N TRP A 31 2.97 5.14 5.96
CA TRP A 31 4.40 5.02 6.19
C TRP A 31 5.13 6.27 5.67
N THR A 32 5.82 6.96 6.57
CA THR A 32 6.66 8.12 6.27
C THR A 32 8.13 7.71 6.19
N CYS A 33 8.74 7.88 5.02
CA CYS A 33 10.15 7.62 4.78
C CYS A 33 10.93 8.92 4.62
N GLN A 34 12.14 8.97 5.17
CA GLN A 34 13.07 10.09 4.98
C GLN A 34 14.02 9.76 3.82
N ASN A 35 14.15 10.69 2.87
CA ASN A 35 15.07 10.61 1.76
C ASN A 35 15.69 12.01 1.51
N THR A 36 16.92 12.08 1.01
CA THR A 36 17.57 13.37 0.68
C THR A 36 16.78 14.20 -0.34
N GLN A 37 15.96 13.57 -1.19
CA GLN A 37 15.09 14.24 -2.16
C GLN A 37 13.75 14.69 -1.56
N GLY A 38 13.48 14.37 -0.29
CA GLY A 38 12.29 14.78 0.44
C GLY A 38 11.60 13.64 1.18
N LYS A 39 10.55 14.00 1.92
CA LYS A 39 9.70 13.04 2.62
C LYS A 39 8.84 12.26 1.62
N ILE A 40 8.82 10.94 1.76
CA ILE A 40 8.00 10.04 0.96
C ILE A 40 6.91 9.46 1.86
N THR A 41 5.68 9.44 1.36
CA THR A 41 4.51 8.98 2.10
C THR A 41 3.88 7.81 1.35
N ILE A 42 3.83 6.63 1.96
CA ILE A 42 3.32 5.40 1.35
C ILE A 42 2.08 4.93 2.13
N SER A 43 0.96 4.76 1.42
CA SER A 43 -0.22 4.08 1.94
C SER A 43 0.09 2.61 2.23
N GLN A 44 -0.25 2.11 3.43
CA GLN A 44 -0.07 0.69 3.74
C GLN A 44 -0.93 -0.18 2.82
N ASN A 45 -2.19 0.20 2.58
CA ASN A 45 -3.07 -0.53 1.67
C ASN A 45 -2.48 -0.63 0.26
N ALA A 46 -1.89 0.45 -0.26
CA ALA A 46 -1.24 0.43 -1.56
C ALA A 46 0.02 -0.44 -1.60
N ALA A 47 0.79 -0.45 -0.50
CA ALA A 47 1.97 -1.30 -0.36
C ALA A 47 1.59 -2.79 -0.32
N GLU A 48 0.57 -3.16 0.47
CA GLU A 48 0.02 -4.52 0.52
C GLU A 48 -0.58 -4.94 -0.84
N SER A 49 -1.27 -4.03 -1.53
CA SER A 49 -1.77 -4.30 -2.89
C SER A 49 -0.62 -4.65 -3.85
N ASN A 50 0.48 -3.89 -3.80
CA ASN A 50 1.68 -4.16 -4.59
C ASN A 50 2.31 -5.53 -4.26
N THR A 51 2.46 -5.90 -2.99
CA THR A 51 3.04 -7.21 -2.60
C THR A 51 2.12 -8.37 -2.97
N HIS A 52 0.81 -8.20 -2.90
CA HIS A 52 -0.16 -9.18 -3.38
C HIS A 52 -0.09 -9.38 -4.90
N ALA A 53 0.06 -8.31 -5.67
CA ALA A 53 0.18 -8.34 -7.13
C ALA A 53 1.54 -8.89 -7.63
N ALA A 54 2.61 -8.76 -6.83
CA ALA A 54 3.94 -9.26 -7.18
C ALA A 54 3.97 -10.80 -7.30
N PRO A 55 4.74 -11.39 -8.22
CA PRO A 55 4.88 -12.83 -8.32
C PRO A 55 5.69 -13.36 -7.12
N LEU A 56 5.42 -14.60 -6.70
CA LEU A 56 6.13 -15.22 -5.58
C LEU A 56 7.43 -15.89 -6.06
N THR A 57 8.43 -15.08 -6.39
CA THR A 57 9.71 -15.50 -6.97
C THR A 57 10.87 -14.67 -6.43
N ASP A 58 12.10 -15.18 -6.52
CA ASP A 58 13.32 -14.44 -6.14
C ASP A 58 14.13 -14.07 -7.39
N GLY A 59 13.99 -12.82 -7.86
CA GLY A 59 14.85 -12.25 -8.90
C GLY A 59 14.67 -12.79 -10.31
N THR A 60 13.69 -13.67 -10.56
CA THR A 60 13.52 -14.36 -11.85
C THR A 60 12.67 -13.61 -12.87
N THR A 61 12.03 -12.51 -12.49
CA THR A 61 11.27 -11.67 -13.42
C THR A 61 12.19 -10.84 -14.31
N LYS A 62 11.65 -10.27 -15.40
CA LYS A 62 12.46 -9.43 -16.29
C LYS A 62 13.13 -8.25 -15.58
N THR A 63 12.52 -7.67 -14.55
CA THR A 63 13.10 -6.54 -13.80
C THR A 63 13.92 -6.95 -12.57
N SER A 64 13.98 -8.25 -12.28
CA SER A 64 14.54 -8.85 -11.08
C SER A 64 13.79 -8.51 -9.78
N TYR A 65 12.54 -8.04 -9.88
CA TYR A 65 11.65 -7.81 -8.73
C TYR A 65 10.45 -8.77 -8.73
N PRO A 66 9.99 -9.24 -7.56
CA PRO A 66 10.63 -9.11 -6.26
C PRO A 66 11.93 -9.92 -6.19
N HIS A 67 12.77 -9.59 -5.21
CA HIS A 67 13.97 -10.36 -4.89
C HIS A 67 14.19 -10.40 -3.38
N LYS A 68 15.05 -11.33 -2.94
CA LYS A 68 15.35 -11.57 -1.53
C LYS A 68 15.96 -10.35 -0.86
N PHE A 69 15.33 -9.93 0.23
CA PHE A 69 15.85 -8.96 1.18
C PHE A 69 16.60 -9.68 2.30
N GLN A 70 17.90 -9.39 2.45
CA GLN A 70 18.75 -10.10 3.41
C GLN A 70 18.62 -9.60 4.86
N ASN A 71 18.06 -8.40 5.08
CA ASN A 71 17.98 -7.76 6.39
C ASN A 71 19.30 -7.71 7.17
N THR A 72 20.42 -7.41 6.50
CA THR A 72 21.75 -7.34 7.12
C THR A 72 21.85 -6.27 8.21
N GLY A 73 21.04 -5.20 8.11
CA GLY A 73 20.92 -4.15 9.13
C GLY A 73 20.15 -4.56 10.39
N GLY A 74 19.58 -5.77 10.45
CA GLY A 74 18.87 -6.27 11.63
C GLY A 74 17.59 -5.48 11.94
N ILE A 75 16.87 -5.02 10.91
CA ILE A 75 15.59 -4.32 11.07
C ILE A 75 14.63 -5.23 11.83
N LYS A 76 14.07 -4.70 12.91
CA LYS A 76 12.98 -5.32 13.66
C LYS A 76 11.64 -4.81 13.10
N TRP A 77 10.85 -5.72 12.55
CA TRP A 77 9.58 -5.41 11.90
C TRP A 77 8.46 -5.23 12.92
N PRO A 78 7.54 -4.28 12.70
CA PRO A 78 6.31 -4.16 13.48
C PRO A 78 5.45 -5.42 13.41
N ASN A 79 5.37 -6.05 12.23
CA ASN A 79 4.77 -7.37 12.10
C ASN A 79 5.74 -8.43 12.65
N THR A 80 5.40 -8.99 13.82
CA THR A 80 6.24 -9.98 14.51
C THR A 80 6.46 -11.26 13.71
N LYS A 81 5.54 -11.59 12.79
CA LYS A 81 5.70 -12.73 11.86
C LYS A 81 6.88 -12.58 10.91
N CYS A 82 7.45 -11.38 10.77
CA CYS A 82 8.60 -11.12 9.92
C CYS A 82 9.95 -11.15 10.65
N ASN A 83 9.93 -11.29 11.99
CA ASN A 83 11.15 -11.31 12.82
C ASN A 83 11.72 -12.73 13.00
N PHE A 84 11.62 -13.56 11.97
CA PHE A 84 12.20 -14.91 11.96
C PHE A 84 13.63 -14.92 11.41
N LYS A 85 14.36 -16.00 11.69
CA LYS A 85 15.66 -16.25 11.06
C LYS A 85 15.47 -16.76 9.64
N ALA A 86 15.98 -16.04 8.65
CA ALA A 86 15.88 -16.42 7.25
C ALA A 86 16.51 -17.80 6.97
N THR A 87 15.84 -18.59 6.15
CA THR A 87 16.27 -19.90 5.64
C THR A 87 16.19 -19.93 4.11
N ALA A 88 16.40 -21.10 3.51
CA ALA A 88 16.22 -21.30 2.06
C ALA A 88 14.74 -21.25 1.63
N THR A 89 13.80 -21.56 2.53
CA THR A 89 12.37 -21.70 2.22
C THR A 89 11.49 -20.66 2.92
N ASN A 90 12.06 -19.90 3.85
CA ASN A 90 11.39 -18.82 4.55
C ASN A 90 12.33 -17.62 4.66
N TYR A 91 12.03 -16.54 3.96
CA TYR A 91 12.87 -15.33 3.90
C TYR A 91 12.01 -14.12 3.56
N LEU A 92 12.61 -12.93 3.55
CA LEU A 92 11.92 -11.69 3.19
C LEU A 92 12.18 -11.37 1.72
N LEU A 93 11.16 -10.85 1.05
CA LEU A 93 11.25 -10.28 -0.30
C LEU A 93 11.06 -8.76 -0.21
N GLU A 94 11.72 -8.05 -1.11
CA GLU A 94 11.50 -6.63 -1.35
C GLU A 94 10.86 -6.37 -2.72
N PHE A 95 9.94 -5.41 -2.78
CA PHE A 95 9.26 -5.01 -4.01
C PHE A 95 9.02 -3.49 -4.05
N PRO A 96 9.19 -2.83 -5.22
CA PRO A 96 9.00 -1.38 -5.33
C PRO A 96 7.57 -0.96 -4.98
N VAL A 97 7.45 0.18 -4.30
CA VAL A 97 6.16 0.82 -3.96
C VAL A 97 6.25 2.33 -4.10
N PHE A 98 5.11 2.96 -4.38
CA PHE A 98 5.04 4.36 -4.78
C PHE A 98 3.98 5.12 -4.00
N ALA A 99 4.17 6.43 -3.86
CA ALA A 99 3.28 7.31 -3.09
C ALA A 99 1.89 7.45 -3.72
N ASP A 100 1.79 7.36 -5.04
CA ASP A 100 0.53 7.33 -5.80
C ASP A 100 -0.13 5.95 -5.84
N GLY A 101 0.54 4.92 -5.27
CA GLY A 101 0.02 3.57 -5.16
C GLY A 101 0.00 2.76 -6.46
N HIS A 102 0.60 3.23 -7.55
CA HIS A 102 0.63 2.44 -8.78
C HIS A 102 1.41 1.12 -8.61
N LEU A 103 1.11 0.14 -9.47
CA LEU A 103 1.77 -1.16 -9.46
C LEU A 103 3.09 -1.12 -10.23
N TYR A 104 4.15 -1.70 -9.67
CA TYR A 104 5.42 -1.82 -10.37
C TYR A 104 5.36 -2.87 -11.51
N PRO A 105 5.73 -2.52 -12.76
CA PRO A 105 5.63 -3.43 -13.91
C PRO A 105 6.80 -4.42 -13.97
N TYR A 106 6.77 -5.43 -13.10
CA TYR A 106 7.90 -6.34 -12.86
C TYR A 106 8.33 -7.18 -14.08
N ASP A 107 7.44 -7.38 -15.06
CA ASP A 107 7.68 -8.19 -16.26
C ASP A 107 7.74 -7.38 -17.57
N VAL A 108 8.11 -6.09 -17.46
CA VAL A 108 8.24 -5.18 -18.61
C VAL A 108 9.70 -4.73 -18.78
N LYS A 109 10.11 -4.52 -20.04
CA LYS A 109 11.38 -3.91 -20.43
C LYS A 109 11.12 -2.67 -21.31
N PRO A 110 11.93 -1.60 -21.22
CA PRO A 110 13.07 -1.42 -20.31
C PRO A 110 12.64 -1.42 -18.83
N LYS A 111 13.57 -1.71 -17.92
CA LYS A 111 13.29 -1.74 -16.48
C LYS A 111 12.82 -0.35 -16.05
N ALA A 112 11.59 -0.25 -15.54
CA ALA A 112 11.08 0.98 -14.96
C ALA A 112 11.93 1.38 -13.75
N ASP A 113 12.00 2.68 -13.46
CA ASP A 113 12.65 3.15 -12.24
C ASP A 113 11.89 2.59 -11.02
N PRO A 114 12.51 1.77 -10.14
CA PRO A 114 11.84 1.26 -8.96
C PRO A 114 11.65 2.34 -7.89
N GLY A 115 12.20 3.53 -8.07
CA GLY A 115 12.20 4.57 -7.04
C GLY A 115 12.93 4.12 -5.77
N PRO A 116 12.77 4.86 -4.67
CA PRO A 116 13.56 4.65 -3.45
C PRO A 116 12.93 3.72 -2.42
N ALA A 117 11.60 3.52 -2.46
CA ALA A 117 10.85 2.80 -1.43
C ALA A 117 10.56 1.35 -1.83
N ARG A 118 10.57 0.45 -0.84
CA ARG A 118 10.26 -0.97 -1.00
C ARG A 118 9.27 -1.42 0.08
N ALA A 119 8.26 -2.18 -0.31
CA ALA A 119 7.51 -2.99 0.63
C ALA A 119 8.26 -4.29 0.91
N ILE A 120 8.24 -4.71 2.17
CA ILE A 120 8.86 -5.95 2.63
C ILE A 120 7.77 -6.91 3.03
N PHE A 121 7.88 -8.15 2.55
CA PHE A 121 6.91 -9.20 2.82
C PHE A 121 7.59 -10.56 2.94
N SER A 122 6.97 -11.49 3.66
CA SER A 122 7.50 -12.84 3.82
C SER A 122 7.29 -13.69 2.55
N TYR A 123 8.29 -14.52 2.25
CA TYR A 123 8.14 -15.68 1.38
C TYR A 123 7.97 -16.92 2.27
N PRO A 124 6.99 -17.80 2.02
CA PRO A 124 6.02 -17.75 0.92
C PRO A 124 4.70 -17.05 1.27
N SER A 125 4.46 -16.69 2.54
CA SER A 125 3.12 -16.34 3.04
C SER A 125 2.62 -14.94 2.66
N LYS A 126 3.49 -14.06 2.14
CA LYS A 126 3.19 -12.66 1.82
C LYS A 126 2.68 -11.83 2.99
N ASP A 127 3.06 -12.18 4.23
CA ASP A 127 2.79 -11.32 5.37
C ASP A 127 3.54 -9.99 5.18
N PHE A 128 2.81 -8.87 5.16
CA PHE A 128 3.40 -7.54 5.04
C PHE A 128 4.18 -7.18 6.30
N CYS A 129 5.45 -6.81 6.15
CA CYS A 129 6.37 -6.54 7.25
C CYS A 129 6.52 -5.05 7.54
N GLY A 130 6.48 -4.22 6.50
CA GLY A 130 6.64 -2.77 6.57
C GLY A 130 7.19 -2.19 5.29
N VAL A 131 7.41 -0.86 5.30
CA VAL A 131 8.04 -0.13 4.20
C VAL A 131 9.44 0.29 4.62
N ILE A 132 10.41 0.06 3.73
CA ILE A 132 11.75 0.63 3.83
C ILE A 132 11.99 1.59 2.67
N ALA A 133 12.93 2.51 2.82
CA ALA A 133 13.39 3.33 1.72
C ALA A 133 14.90 3.57 1.77
N HIS A 134 15.46 3.78 0.59
CA HIS A 134 16.80 4.32 0.44
C HIS A 134 16.85 5.72 1.06
N THR A 135 17.93 6.04 1.77
CA THR A 135 18.10 7.38 2.36
C THR A 135 18.54 8.42 1.33
N GLU A 136 19.16 8.02 0.22
CA GLU A 136 19.77 8.91 -0.77
C GLU A 136 19.28 8.62 -2.19
N ALA A 137 18.30 9.40 -2.68
CA ALA A 137 17.64 9.09 -3.96
C ALA A 137 17.27 7.59 -4.02
N ASN A 138 17.56 6.88 -5.10
CA ASN A 138 17.26 5.45 -5.26
C ASN A 138 18.38 4.51 -4.78
N GLN A 139 19.28 4.98 -3.92
CA GLN A 139 20.47 4.23 -3.49
C GLN A 139 20.88 4.49 -2.03
N GLY A 140 21.93 3.82 -1.57
CA GLY A 140 22.42 3.93 -0.19
C GLY A 140 21.69 3.00 0.78
N PRO A 141 21.85 3.20 2.10
CA PRO A 141 21.22 2.36 3.11
C PRO A 141 19.70 2.34 2.99
N LEU A 142 19.12 1.15 3.17
CA LEU A 142 17.67 0.98 3.33
C LEU A 142 17.30 1.07 4.81
N VAL A 143 16.39 1.96 5.16
CA VAL A 143 15.92 2.17 6.54
C VAL A 143 14.41 1.99 6.65
N LEU A 144 13.96 1.53 7.82
CA LEU A 144 12.53 1.38 8.13
C LEU A 144 11.85 2.75 8.19
N CYS A 145 10.74 2.88 7.47
CA CYS A 145 9.89 4.06 7.52
C CYS A 145 9.02 4.06 8.79
N SER A 146 8.57 5.23 9.24
CA SER A 146 7.71 5.36 10.43
C SER A 146 6.22 5.27 10.04
N SER A 147 5.46 4.39 10.67
CA SER A 147 4.00 4.22 10.49
C SER A 147 3.19 4.76 11.66
#